data_AF-A0A932F565-F1
#
_entry.id   AF-A0A932F565-F1
#
_cell.length_a   1.000
_cell.length_b   1.000
_cell.length_c   1.000
_cell.angle_alpha   90.00
_cell.angle_beta   90.00
_cell.angle_gamma   90.00
#
_symmetry.space_group_name_H-M   'P 1'
#
loop_
_entity.id
_entity.type
_entity.pdbx_description
1 polymer ?
#
loop_
_entity_poly.entity_id
_entity_poly.type
_entity_poly.pdbx_seq_one_letter_code
_entity_poly.pdbx_strand_id
1 'polypeptide(L)'
;MQLESVAVLFVFIGNAAAIILLAFMLFRILGQTEATHDMMKKGSTELLDSAKRLRDMLQSVDRLSERLIDANKVANQSANRPIDLSAESLEKIAALTDSLTREGIEEHEQIVSEMRKMLESIQAIQPEGYPAWRQEHQGKLDQTLLQRSHLSTELEQVKIRLDEANMVINELRRANRLAEASTQSAEVLRQNLDQQQQLLNRAKERAQKAEATANALTQEVDKLNNEVEQARNAAAKDLDDLREQIKAVTQERTVLFNQLEELKNTMKRTLLEKDFIEDKLLDLDEAHRSTAGISSAPAVSEPAG
;
A
#
# COMPACT_ATOMS: atom_id res chain seq x y z
N MET A 1 54.25 -34.87 36.72
CA MET A 1 54.46 -33.44 36.36
C MET A 1 54.22 -33.11 34.89
N GLN A 2 54.43 -34.01 33.91
CA GLN A 2 54.22 -33.66 32.50
C GLN A 2 52.74 -33.62 32.05
N LEU A 3 51.88 -34.50 32.59
CA LEU A 3 50.44 -34.56 32.23
C LEU A 3 49.65 -33.33 32.67
N GLU A 4 49.94 -32.77 33.85
CA GLU A 4 49.28 -31.56 34.35
C GLU A 4 49.61 -30.34 33.49
N SER A 5 50.86 -30.22 33.03
CA SER A 5 51.29 -29.14 32.13
C SER A 5 50.57 -29.19 30.77
N VAL A 6 50.37 -30.41 30.23
CA VAL A 6 49.62 -30.60 28.97
C VAL A 6 48.14 -30.27 29.13
N ALA A 7 47.52 -30.64 30.26
CA ALA A 7 46.11 -30.31 30.54
C ALA A 7 45.90 -28.80 30.67
N VAL A 8 46.80 -28.11 31.38
CA VAL A 8 46.76 -26.64 31.50
C VAL A 8 46.91 -25.96 30.14
N LEU A 9 47.80 -26.47 29.28
CA LEU A 9 47.99 -25.96 27.91
C LEU A 9 46.73 -26.11 27.05
N PHE A 10 46.04 -27.25 27.12
CA PHE A 10 44.79 -27.49 26.38
C PHE A 10 43.66 -26.57 26.86
N VAL A 11 43.54 -26.36 28.17
CA VAL A 11 42.55 -25.40 28.72
C VAL A 11 42.88 -23.98 28.27
N PHE A 12 44.16 -23.59 28.23
CA PHE A 12 44.58 -22.27 27.77
C PHE A 12 44.26 -22.05 26.27
N ILE A 13 44.55 -23.04 25.43
CA ILE A 13 44.24 -23.01 23.99
C ILE A 13 42.73 -23.00 23.76
N GLY A 14 41.98 -23.81 24.51
CA GLY A 14 40.51 -23.83 24.45
C GLY A 14 39.90 -22.49 24.84
N ASN A 15 40.39 -21.86 25.91
CA ASN A 15 39.96 -20.52 26.31
C ASN A 15 40.34 -19.45 25.28
N ALA A 16 41.56 -19.52 24.71
CA ALA A 16 41.98 -18.58 23.67
C ALA A 16 41.09 -18.69 22.43
N ALA A 17 40.78 -19.92 21.98
CA ALA A 17 39.87 -20.16 20.87
C ALA A 17 38.45 -19.64 21.15
N ALA A 18 37.94 -19.85 22.37
CA ALA A 18 36.63 -19.36 22.77
C ALA A 18 36.57 -17.81 22.78
N ILE A 19 37.61 -17.14 23.28
CA ILE A 19 37.70 -15.67 23.29
C ILE A 19 37.75 -15.12 21.86
N ILE A 20 38.52 -15.74 20.96
CA ILE A 20 38.59 -15.33 19.54
C ILE A 20 37.22 -15.50 18.86
N LEU A 21 36.50 -16.60 19.12
CA LEU A 21 35.15 -16.82 18.60
C LEU A 21 34.15 -15.79 19.13
N LEU A 22 34.24 -15.45 20.41
CA LEU A 22 33.41 -14.41 21.03
C LEU A 22 33.69 -13.03 20.42
N ALA A 23 34.96 -12.68 20.21
CA ALA A 23 35.36 -11.44 19.57
C ALA A 23 34.85 -11.37 18.11
N PHE A 24 34.89 -12.48 17.38
CA PHE A 24 34.35 -12.55 16.02
C PHE A 24 32.83 -12.42 15.98
N MET A 25 32.10 -13.06 16.90
CA MET A 25 30.65 -12.87 17.03
C MET A 25 30.29 -11.42 17.37
N LEU A 26 31.02 -10.79 18.30
CA LEU A 26 30.82 -9.38 18.64
C LEU A 26 31.06 -8.46 17.45
N PHE A 27 32.16 -8.67 16.70
CA PHE A 27 32.46 -7.91 15.49
C PHE A 27 31.36 -8.06 14.43
N ARG A 28 30.85 -9.28 14.24
CA ARG A 28 29.76 -9.55 13.29
C ARG A 28 28.44 -8.89 13.71
N ILE A 29 28.10 -8.92 14.99
CA ILE A 29 26.91 -8.24 15.53
C ILE A 29 27.06 -6.73 15.35
N LEU A 30 28.22 -6.17 15.68
CA LEU A 30 28.54 -4.75 15.46
C LEU A 30 28.36 -4.34 14.00
N GLY A 31 28.91 -5.11 13.05
CA GLY A 31 28.74 -4.86 11.63
C GLY A 31 27.30 -4.98 11.14
N GLN A 32 26.51 -5.92 11.67
CA GLN A 32 25.08 -6.01 11.38
C GLN A 32 24.29 -4.84 11.97
N THR A 33 24.63 -4.36 13.17
CA THR A 33 24.01 -3.18 13.76
C THR A 33 24.33 -1.89 13.00
N GLU A 34 25.54 -1.72 12.48
CA GLU A 34 25.90 -0.56 11.63
C GLU A 34 25.10 -0.57 10.32
N ALA A 35 25.04 -1.72 9.65
CA ALA A 35 24.24 -1.86 8.43
C ALA A 35 22.74 -1.58 8.68
N THR A 36 22.22 -2.05 9.81
CA THR A 36 20.82 -1.81 10.21
C THR A 36 20.60 -0.33 10.53
N HIS A 37 21.54 0.32 11.22
CA HIS A 37 21.47 1.73 11.58
C HIS A 37 21.51 2.63 10.34
N ASP A 38 22.39 2.34 9.38
CA ASP A 38 22.45 3.06 8.10
C ASP A 38 21.18 2.87 7.27
N MET A 39 20.63 1.66 7.25
CA MET A 39 19.36 1.38 6.57
C MET A 39 18.18 2.10 7.25
N MET A 40 18.16 2.17 8.59
CA MET A 40 17.17 2.92 9.36
C MET A 40 17.29 4.43 9.11
N LYS A 41 18.52 4.94 9.03
CA LYS A 41 18.79 6.37 8.76
C LYS A 41 18.36 6.75 7.35
N LYS A 42 18.66 5.90 6.35
CA LYS A 42 18.17 6.06 4.97
C LYS A 42 16.64 6.00 4.89
N GLY A 43 16.02 5.00 5.51
CA GLY A 43 14.57 4.87 5.56
C GLY A 43 13.89 6.07 6.24
N SER A 44 14.48 6.59 7.32
CA SER A 44 14.01 7.79 8.00
C SER A 44 14.12 9.03 7.12
N THR A 45 15.23 9.21 6.39
CA THR A 45 15.37 10.33 5.44
C THR A 45 14.38 10.24 4.27
N GLU A 46 14.12 9.04 3.74
CA GLU A 46 13.11 8.84 2.68
C GLU A 46 11.68 9.10 3.19
N LEU A 47 11.37 8.73 4.43
CA LEU A 47 10.11 9.08 5.09
C LEU A 47 9.98 10.59 5.29
N LEU A 48 11.06 11.27 5.66
CA LEU A 48 11.07 12.71 5.87
C LEU A 48 10.91 13.49 4.55
N ASP A 49 11.54 13.01 3.47
CA ASP A 49 11.38 13.56 2.12
C ASP A 49 9.99 13.29 1.54
N SER A 50 9.43 12.09 1.73
CA SER A 50 8.05 11.80 1.31
C SER A 50 7.03 12.61 2.09
N ALA A 51 7.23 12.82 3.40
CA ALA A 51 6.40 13.71 4.21
C ALA A 51 6.48 15.17 3.73
N LYS A 52 7.67 15.64 3.32
CA LYS A 52 7.86 16.96 2.70
C LYS A 52 7.07 17.09 1.40
N ARG A 53 7.19 16.11 0.50
CA ARG A 53 6.45 16.10 -0.77
C ARG A 53 4.93 16.09 -0.56
N LEU A 54 4.46 15.34 0.44
CA LEU A 54 3.05 15.27 0.79
C LEU A 54 2.56 16.62 1.34
N ARG A 55 3.36 17.28 2.18
CA ARG A 55 3.10 18.64 2.65
C ARG A 55 3.05 19.66 1.51
N ASP A 56 3.97 19.59 0.56
CA ASP A 56 3.99 20.48 -0.60
C ASP A 56 2.78 20.23 -1.52
N MET A 57 2.35 18.97 -1.66
CA MET A 57 1.10 18.61 -2.34
C MET A 57 -0.13 19.14 -1.60
N LEU A 58 -0.19 19.05 -0.27
CA LEU A 58 -1.30 19.61 0.51
C LEU A 58 -1.36 21.13 0.37
N GLN A 59 -0.22 21.82 0.40
CA GLN A 59 -0.18 23.26 0.18
C GLN A 59 -0.60 23.66 -1.25
N SER A 60 -0.29 22.83 -2.25
CA SER A 60 -0.74 23.10 -3.62
C SER A 60 -2.24 22.84 -3.79
N VAL A 61 -2.78 21.81 -3.12
CA VAL A 61 -4.22 21.54 -3.04
C VAL A 61 -4.96 22.66 -2.31
N ASP A 62 -4.42 23.18 -1.20
CA ASP A 62 -5.00 24.33 -0.50
C ASP A 62 -5.03 25.58 -1.37
N ARG A 63 -3.95 25.85 -2.13
CA ARG A 63 -3.93 26.96 -3.09
C ARG A 63 -4.90 26.75 -4.26
N LEU A 64 -5.08 25.52 -4.72
CA LEU A 64 -6.06 25.17 -5.75
C LEU A 64 -7.48 25.33 -5.21
N SER A 65 -7.71 24.91 -3.97
CA SER A 65 -8.96 25.09 -3.23
C SER A 65 -9.29 26.56 -3.06
N GLU A 66 -8.32 27.37 -2.63
CA GLU A 66 -8.48 28.83 -2.46
C GLU A 66 -8.76 29.51 -3.81
N ARG A 67 -8.06 29.10 -4.88
CA ARG A 67 -8.35 29.56 -6.25
C ARG A 67 -9.70 29.10 -6.77
N LEU A 68 -10.17 27.91 -6.40
CA LEU A 68 -11.51 27.42 -6.73
C LEU A 68 -12.58 28.15 -5.94
N ILE A 69 -12.35 28.47 -4.68
CA ILE A 69 -13.24 29.27 -3.84
C ILE A 69 -13.31 30.70 -4.40
N ASP A 70 -12.19 31.30 -4.78
CA ASP A 70 -12.16 32.62 -5.42
C ASP A 70 -12.80 32.59 -6.81
N ALA A 71 -12.53 31.57 -7.63
CA ALA A 71 -13.17 31.41 -8.94
C ALA A 71 -14.68 31.18 -8.79
N ASN A 72 -15.12 30.42 -7.79
CA ASN A 72 -16.53 30.20 -7.47
C ASN A 72 -17.17 31.46 -6.87
N LYS A 73 -16.44 32.25 -6.10
CA LYS A 73 -16.91 33.53 -5.55
C LYS A 73 -17.04 34.59 -6.66
N VAL A 74 -16.08 34.65 -7.59
CA VAL A 74 -16.17 35.47 -8.80
C VAL A 74 -17.29 34.97 -9.70
N ALA A 75 -17.46 33.65 -9.86
CA ALA A 75 -18.57 33.07 -10.61
C ALA A 75 -19.92 33.38 -9.96
N ASN A 76 -20.06 33.30 -8.64
CA ASN A 76 -21.30 33.64 -7.93
C ASN A 76 -21.58 35.15 -7.89
N GLN A 77 -20.54 35.99 -7.79
CA GLN A 77 -20.67 37.44 -7.94
C GLN A 77 -21.06 37.85 -9.37
N SER A 78 -20.69 37.03 -10.37
CA SER A 78 -21.06 37.21 -11.77
C SER A 78 -22.42 36.57 -12.11
N ALA A 79 -22.78 35.47 -11.47
CA ALA A 79 -24.02 34.70 -11.68
C ALA A 79 -25.26 35.39 -11.09
N ASN A 80 -25.06 36.39 -10.21
CA ASN A 80 -26.14 37.28 -9.75
C ASN A 80 -26.45 38.43 -10.73
N ARG A 81 -25.78 38.48 -11.88
CA ARG A 81 -26.27 39.19 -13.06
C ARG A 81 -26.65 38.14 -14.09
N PRO A 82 -27.95 37.90 -14.35
CA PRO A 82 -28.34 37.01 -15.44
C PRO A 82 -27.72 37.56 -16.73
N ILE A 83 -26.90 36.72 -17.38
CA ILE A 83 -26.44 36.95 -18.75
C ILE A 83 -27.69 36.71 -19.61
N ASP A 84 -28.48 37.76 -19.79
CA ASP A 84 -29.61 37.77 -20.70
C ASP A 84 -29.14 38.33 -22.05
N LEU A 85 -28.23 37.61 -22.72
CA LEU A 85 -28.10 37.75 -24.16
C LEU A 85 -29.32 37.04 -24.76
N SER A 86 -30.47 37.73 -24.75
CA SER A 86 -31.68 37.19 -25.37
C SER A 86 -31.41 36.98 -26.86
N ALA A 87 -31.92 35.89 -27.43
CA ALA A 87 -31.85 35.61 -28.87
C ALA A 87 -32.38 36.80 -29.70
N GLU A 88 -33.27 37.59 -29.10
CA GLU A 88 -33.81 38.84 -29.62
C GLU A 88 -32.73 39.92 -29.88
N SER A 89 -31.67 39.98 -29.06
CA SER A 89 -30.55 40.92 -29.25
C SER A 89 -29.69 40.53 -30.46
N LEU A 90 -29.47 39.24 -30.67
CA LEU A 90 -28.74 38.71 -31.84
C LEU A 90 -29.57 38.83 -33.12
N GLU A 91 -30.88 38.60 -33.04
CA GLU A 91 -31.82 38.76 -34.17
C GLU A 91 -31.96 40.23 -34.58
N LYS A 92 -31.98 41.17 -33.61
CA LYS A 92 -31.91 42.61 -33.90
C LYS A 92 -30.60 43.00 -34.57
N ILE A 93 -29.46 42.47 -34.13
CA ILE A 93 -28.15 42.72 -34.77
C ILE A 93 -28.10 42.17 -36.21
N ALA A 94 -28.70 41.00 -36.47
CA ALA A 94 -28.79 40.44 -37.82
C ALA A 94 -29.67 41.29 -38.75
N ALA A 95 -30.86 41.68 -38.30
CA ALA A 95 -31.76 42.57 -39.05
C ALA A 95 -31.14 43.98 -39.28
N LEU A 96 -30.30 44.46 -38.36
CA LEU A 96 -29.56 45.72 -38.47
C LEU A 96 -28.49 45.71 -39.54
N THR A 97 -27.86 44.55 -39.77
CA THR A 97 -26.83 44.43 -40.81
C THR A 97 -27.48 44.51 -42.19
N ASP A 98 -28.68 43.96 -42.36
CA ASP A 98 -29.45 44.07 -43.60
C ASP A 98 -29.98 45.50 -43.83
N SER A 99 -30.50 46.21 -42.81
CA SER A 99 -31.02 47.58 -43.02
C SER A 99 -29.94 48.62 -43.33
N LEU A 100 -28.69 48.37 -42.94
CA LEU A 100 -27.53 49.20 -43.29
C LEU A 100 -26.97 48.90 -44.69
N THR A 101 -27.48 47.87 -45.37
CA THR A 101 -26.97 47.51 -46.69
C THR A 101 -27.57 48.37 -47.79
N ARG A 102 -26.68 49.07 -48.48
CA ARG A 102 -26.78 49.60 -49.85
C ARG A 102 -27.85 50.66 -50.14
N GLU A 103 -29.10 50.43 -49.77
CA GLU A 103 -30.24 51.30 -50.10
C GLU A 103 -30.14 52.66 -49.38
N GLY A 104 -29.88 52.68 -48.07
CA GLY A 104 -29.67 53.93 -47.31
C GLY A 104 -28.38 54.68 -47.67
N ILE A 105 -27.38 53.98 -48.23
CA ILE A 105 -26.13 54.61 -48.71
C ILE A 105 -26.34 55.25 -50.09
N GLU A 106 -27.09 54.60 -50.97
CA GLU A 106 -27.45 55.12 -52.29
C GLU A 106 -28.37 56.35 -52.19
N GLU A 107 -29.35 56.34 -51.27
CA GLU A 107 -30.18 57.52 -50.95
C GLU A 107 -29.33 58.69 -50.42
N HIS A 108 -28.33 58.41 -49.60
CA HIS A 108 -27.41 59.41 -49.07
C HIS A 108 -26.54 60.06 -50.16
N GLU A 109 -26.05 59.26 -51.12
CA GLU A 109 -25.28 59.76 -52.26
C GLU A 109 -26.14 60.67 -53.15
N GLN A 110 -27.41 60.31 -53.33
CA GLN A 110 -28.37 61.08 -54.12
C GLN A 110 -28.67 62.46 -53.48
N ILE A 111 -28.85 62.53 -52.16
CA ILE A 111 -29.09 63.79 -51.44
C ILE A 111 -27.88 64.74 -51.52
N VAL A 112 -26.67 64.21 -51.35
CA VAL A 112 -25.43 65.01 -51.46
C VAL A 112 -25.26 65.55 -52.88
N SER A 113 -25.60 64.74 -53.89
CA SER A 113 -25.63 65.15 -55.29
C SER A 113 -26.65 66.28 -55.54
N GLU A 114 -27.84 66.20 -54.94
CA GLU A 114 -28.87 67.25 -55.05
C GLU A 114 -28.47 68.56 -54.35
N MET A 115 -27.90 68.51 -53.14
CA MET A 115 -27.33 69.70 -52.48
C MET A 115 -26.23 70.35 -53.32
N ARG A 116 -25.36 69.53 -53.93
CA ARG A 116 -24.27 70.01 -54.78
C ARG A 116 -24.80 70.75 -56.01
N LYS A 117 -25.79 70.17 -56.70
CA LYS A 117 -26.47 70.81 -57.84
C LYS A 117 -27.15 72.11 -57.44
N MET A 118 -27.71 72.17 -56.24
CA MET A 118 -28.34 73.40 -55.72
C MET A 118 -27.30 74.49 -55.43
N LEU A 119 -26.17 74.14 -54.81
CA LEU A 119 -25.06 75.08 -54.58
C LEU A 119 -24.44 75.58 -55.89
N GLU A 120 -24.30 74.71 -56.88
CA GLU A 120 -23.86 75.08 -58.24
C GLU A 120 -24.87 76.04 -58.90
N SER A 121 -26.17 75.83 -58.71
CA SER A 121 -27.21 76.72 -59.24
C SER A 121 -27.17 78.13 -58.65
N ILE A 122 -26.83 78.28 -57.36
CA ILE A 122 -26.65 79.58 -56.70
C ILE A 122 -25.45 80.33 -57.29
N GLN A 123 -24.38 79.60 -57.59
CA GLN A 123 -23.11 80.18 -58.05
C GLN A 123 -23.24 80.85 -59.43
N ALA A 124 -24.25 80.46 -60.21
CA ALA A 124 -24.52 80.99 -61.54
C ALA A 124 -25.40 82.26 -61.57
N ILE A 125 -25.85 82.76 -60.41
CA ILE A 125 -26.91 83.78 -60.32
C ILE A 125 -26.36 85.13 -59.87
N GLN A 126 -26.75 86.20 -60.55
CA GLN A 126 -26.42 87.59 -60.18
C GLN A 126 -27.20 88.04 -58.93
N PRO A 127 -26.69 89.00 -58.13
CA PRO A 127 -27.28 89.40 -56.84
C PRO A 127 -28.76 89.81 -56.90
N GLU A 128 -29.23 90.33 -58.03
CA GLU A 128 -30.61 90.77 -58.23
C GLU A 128 -31.60 89.62 -58.46
N GLY A 129 -31.15 88.47 -58.96
CA GLY A 129 -31.98 87.28 -59.21
C GLY A 129 -32.16 86.36 -57.98
N TYR A 130 -31.43 86.65 -56.90
CA TYR A 130 -31.43 85.85 -55.68
C TYR A 130 -32.81 85.66 -55.02
N PRO A 131 -33.71 86.67 -54.97
CA PRO A 131 -35.04 86.49 -54.38
C PRO A 131 -35.91 85.51 -55.16
N ALA A 132 -35.88 85.58 -56.50
CA ALA A 132 -36.65 84.69 -57.37
C ALA A 132 -36.12 83.25 -57.31
N TRP A 133 -34.79 83.09 -57.35
CA TRP A 133 -34.15 81.79 -57.18
C TRP A 133 -34.47 81.17 -55.82
N ARG A 134 -34.40 81.96 -54.75
CA ARG A 134 -34.74 81.50 -53.40
C ARG A 134 -36.17 80.99 -53.37
N GLN A 135 -37.12 81.72 -53.93
CA GLN A 135 -38.53 81.32 -53.93
C GLN A 135 -38.78 80.03 -54.71
N GLU A 136 -38.07 79.83 -55.82
CA GLU A 136 -38.12 78.60 -56.63
C GLU A 136 -37.47 77.40 -55.91
N HIS A 137 -36.40 77.63 -55.15
CA HIS A 137 -35.62 76.57 -54.51
C HIS A 137 -35.93 76.39 -53.01
N GLN A 138 -36.82 77.20 -52.44
CA GLN A 138 -37.17 77.17 -51.03
C GLN A 138 -37.75 75.80 -50.61
N GLY A 139 -38.66 75.24 -51.42
CA GLY A 139 -39.23 73.93 -51.14
C GLY A 139 -38.18 72.80 -51.18
N LYS A 140 -37.20 72.89 -52.08
CA LYS A 140 -36.08 71.94 -52.12
C LYS A 140 -35.15 72.13 -50.91
N LEU A 141 -34.84 73.37 -50.53
CA LEU A 141 -34.05 73.68 -49.34
C LEU A 141 -34.70 73.11 -48.07
N ASP A 142 -36.00 73.33 -47.89
CA ASP A 142 -36.75 72.82 -46.74
C ASP A 142 -36.79 71.29 -46.73
N GLN A 143 -36.98 70.66 -47.90
CA GLN A 143 -36.94 69.21 -48.04
C GLN A 143 -35.56 68.63 -47.71
N THR A 144 -34.49 69.24 -48.23
CA THR A 144 -33.12 68.81 -47.97
C THR A 144 -32.71 69.05 -46.50
N LEU A 145 -33.20 70.11 -45.86
CA LEU A 145 -32.99 70.35 -44.42
C LEU A 145 -33.72 69.32 -43.55
N LEU A 146 -34.96 68.97 -43.89
CA LEU A 146 -35.72 67.92 -43.21
C LEU A 146 -35.02 66.57 -43.33
N GLN A 147 -34.61 66.20 -44.55
CA GLN A 147 -33.86 64.97 -44.82
C GLN A 147 -32.53 64.94 -44.06
N ARG A 148 -31.78 66.04 -44.03
CA ARG A 148 -30.55 66.14 -43.21
C ARG A 148 -30.83 65.92 -41.72
N SER A 149 -31.92 66.46 -41.18
CA SER A 149 -32.27 66.25 -39.77
C SER A 149 -32.64 64.79 -39.47
N HIS A 150 -33.33 64.15 -40.42
CA HIS A 150 -33.69 62.74 -40.35
C HIS A 150 -32.43 61.86 -40.35
N LEU A 151 -31.53 62.09 -41.31
CA LEU A 151 -30.24 61.40 -41.41
C LEU A 151 -29.36 61.59 -40.16
N SER A 152 -29.34 62.80 -39.59
CA SER A 152 -28.60 63.05 -38.35
C SER A 152 -29.15 62.22 -37.19
N THR A 153 -30.46 61.97 -37.17
CA THR A 153 -31.11 61.15 -36.13
C THR A 153 -30.81 59.67 -36.36
N GLU A 154 -30.84 59.21 -37.61
CA GLU A 154 -30.48 57.84 -37.97
C GLU A 154 -29.02 57.53 -37.65
N LEU A 155 -28.09 58.45 -37.96
CA LEU A 155 -26.68 58.30 -37.60
C LEU A 155 -26.46 58.18 -36.08
N GLU A 156 -27.16 58.99 -35.29
CA GLU A 156 -27.06 58.88 -33.82
C GLU A 156 -27.65 57.55 -33.32
N GLN A 157 -28.74 57.07 -33.92
CA GLN A 157 -29.28 55.74 -33.60
C GLN A 157 -28.31 54.61 -33.99
N VAL A 158 -27.68 54.68 -35.16
CA VAL A 158 -26.67 53.69 -35.60
C VAL A 158 -25.47 53.71 -34.65
N LYS A 159 -25.03 54.88 -34.21
CA LYS A 159 -23.93 55.02 -33.25
C LYS A 159 -24.27 54.37 -31.91
N ILE A 160 -25.44 54.66 -31.34
CA ILE A 160 -25.90 54.03 -30.09
C ILE A 160 -25.92 52.50 -30.25
N ARG A 161 -26.45 51.99 -31.38
CA ARG A 161 -26.51 50.55 -31.65
C ARG A 161 -25.14 49.91 -31.88
N LEU A 162 -24.18 50.64 -32.46
CA LEU A 162 -22.80 50.19 -32.60
C LEU A 162 -22.12 50.09 -31.23
N ASP A 163 -22.38 51.04 -30.33
CA ASP A 163 -21.88 51.01 -28.96
C ASP A 163 -22.47 49.82 -28.18
N GLU A 164 -23.77 49.54 -28.34
CA GLU A 164 -24.42 48.33 -27.79
C GLU A 164 -23.80 47.04 -28.34
N ALA A 165 -23.60 46.94 -29.66
CA ALA A 165 -22.96 45.77 -30.28
C ALA A 165 -21.52 45.57 -29.78
N ASN A 166 -20.75 46.64 -29.60
CA ASN A 166 -19.41 46.57 -29.03
C ASN A 166 -19.43 46.09 -27.57
N MET A 167 -20.42 46.50 -26.79
CA MET A 167 -20.61 46.01 -25.43
C MET A 167 -20.89 44.50 -25.41
N VAL A 168 -21.80 44.03 -26.27
CA VAL A 168 -22.13 42.60 -26.43
C VAL A 168 -20.90 41.79 -26.86
N ILE A 169 -20.11 42.27 -27.82
CA ILE A 169 -18.88 41.60 -28.26
C ILE A 169 -17.88 41.47 -27.12
N ASN A 170 -17.70 42.51 -26.32
CA ASN A 170 -16.80 42.47 -25.17
C ASN A 170 -17.27 41.48 -24.10
N GLU A 171 -18.58 41.42 -23.87
CA GLU A 171 -19.21 40.48 -22.94
C GLU A 171 -19.06 39.03 -23.43
N LEU A 172 -19.31 38.77 -24.72
CA LEU A 172 -19.07 37.47 -25.35
C LEU A 172 -17.59 37.04 -25.27
N ARG A 173 -16.65 37.96 -25.52
CA ARG A 173 -15.21 37.68 -25.35
C ARG A 173 -14.82 37.38 -23.91
N ARG A 174 -15.52 37.97 -22.93
CA ARG A 174 -15.31 37.67 -21.51
C ARG A 174 -15.88 36.29 -21.16
N ALA A 175 -17.10 36.01 -21.59
CA ALA A 175 -17.75 34.71 -21.39
C ALA A 175 -16.94 33.57 -22.02
N ASN A 176 -16.40 33.77 -23.23
CA ASN A 176 -15.59 32.77 -23.91
C ASN A 176 -14.29 32.46 -23.13
N ARG A 177 -13.59 33.49 -22.62
CA ARG A 177 -12.42 33.29 -21.76
C ARG A 177 -12.73 32.50 -20.48
N LEU A 178 -13.90 32.72 -19.88
CA LEU A 178 -14.34 31.94 -18.71
C LEU A 178 -14.66 30.49 -19.09
N ALA A 179 -15.30 30.27 -20.23
CA ALA A 179 -15.59 28.92 -20.73
C ALA A 179 -14.32 28.14 -21.06
N GLU A 180 -13.31 28.78 -21.66
CA GLU A 180 -11.99 28.19 -21.91
C GLU A 180 -11.30 27.79 -20.59
N ALA A 181 -11.30 28.67 -19.59
CA ALA A 181 -10.74 28.37 -18.27
C ALA A 181 -11.47 27.19 -17.58
N SER A 182 -12.81 27.15 -17.68
CA SER A 182 -13.61 26.03 -17.20
C SER A 182 -13.25 24.73 -17.93
N THR A 183 -13.05 24.78 -19.25
CA THR A 183 -12.70 23.61 -20.07
C THR A 183 -11.32 23.07 -19.68
N GLN A 184 -10.35 23.95 -19.46
CA GLN A 184 -9.02 23.56 -18.96
C GLN A 184 -9.11 22.91 -17.58
N SER A 185 -9.94 23.45 -16.68
CA SER A 185 -10.14 22.85 -15.35
C SER A 185 -10.78 21.46 -15.41
N ALA A 186 -11.74 21.26 -16.31
CA ALA A 186 -12.39 19.97 -16.53
C ALA A 186 -11.39 18.93 -17.09
N GLU A 187 -10.50 19.35 -18.00
CA GLU A 187 -9.46 18.48 -18.55
C GLU A 187 -8.45 18.04 -17.48
N VAL A 188 -8.04 18.95 -16.59
CA VAL A 188 -7.17 18.62 -15.45
C VAL A 188 -7.85 17.62 -14.51
N LEU A 189 -9.13 17.82 -14.20
CA LEU A 189 -9.90 16.87 -13.38
C LEU A 189 -10.00 15.50 -14.03
N ARG A 190 -10.22 15.45 -15.35
CA ARG A 190 -10.28 14.20 -16.12
C ARG A 190 -8.95 13.46 -16.07
N GLN A 191 -7.83 14.16 -16.28
CA GLN A 191 -6.50 13.57 -16.16
C GLN A 191 -6.20 13.06 -14.74
N ASN A 192 -6.65 13.80 -13.71
CA ASN A 192 -6.48 13.35 -12.33
C ASN A 192 -7.29 12.08 -12.05
N LEU A 193 -8.52 12.01 -12.54
CA LEU A 193 -9.39 10.84 -12.41
C LEU A 193 -8.78 9.62 -13.12
N ASP A 194 -8.25 9.80 -14.33
CA ASP A 194 -7.52 8.75 -15.05
C ASP A 194 -6.29 8.26 -14.28
N GLN A 195 -5.51 9.18 -13.69
CA GLN A 195 -4.36 8.82 -12.85
C GLN A 195 -4.79 8.05 -11.59
N GLN A 196 -5.85 8.50 -10.90
CA GLN A 196 -6.38 7.80 -9.74
C GLN A 196 -6.89 6.41 -10.11
N GLN A 197 -7.58 6.26 -11.25
CA GLN A 197 -8.04 4.98 -11.74
C GLN A 197 -6.88 4.02 -12.03
N GLN A 198 -5.79 4.51 -12.63
CA GLN A 198 -4.58 3.71 -12.84
C GLN A 198 -3.92 3.28 -11.52
N LEU A 199 -3.83 4.17 -10.53
CA LEU A 199 -3.31 3.84 -9.21
C LEU A 199 -4.18 2.80 -8.51
N LEU A 200 -5.49 2.92 -8.60
CA LEU A 200 -6.46 1.99 -8.03
C LEU A 200 -6.34 0.61 -8.69
N ASN A 201 -6.18 0.55 -10.02
CA ASN A 201 -5.95 -0.71 -10.74
C ASN A 201 -4.64 -1.37 -10.30
N ARG A 202 -3.53 -0.61 -10.19
CA ARG A 202 -2.26 -1.14 -9.67
C ARG A 202 -2.38 -1.63 -8.22
N ALA A 203 -3.13 -0.92 -7.38
CA ALA A 203 -3.38 -1.33 -6.00
C ALA A 203 -4.20 -2.63 -5.95
N LYS A 204 -5.24 -2.76 -6.79
CA LYS A 204 -6.01 -3.99 -6.94
C LYS A 204 -5.15 -5.16 -7.40
N GLU A 205 -4.30 -4.98 -8.41
CA GLU A 205 -3.38 -6.03 -8.88
C GLU A 205 -2.41 -6.46 -7.78
N ARG A 206 -1.87 -5.52 -6.99
CA ARG A 206 -1.00 -5.84 -5.85
C ARG A 206 -1.76 -6.59 -4.76
N ALA A 207 -2.99 -6.19 -4.45
CA ALA A 207 -3.83 -6.87 -3.48
C ALA A 207 -4.14 -8.30 -3.92
N GLN A 208 -4.51 -8.51 -5.19
CA GLN A 208 -4.74 -9.85 -5.75
C GLN A 208 -3.49 -10.73 -5.70
N LYS A 209 -2.31 -10.17 -5.99
CA LYS A 209 -1.04 -10.90 -5.84
C LYS A 209 -0.78 -11.27 -4.38
N ALA A 210 -1.00 -10.34 -3.45
CA ALA A 210 -0.84 -10.59 -2.02
C ALA A 210 -1.81 -11.68 -1.51
N GLU A 211 -3.06 -11.64 -1.96
CA GLU A 211 -4.08 -12.64 -1.66
C GLU A 211 -3.69 -14.02 -2.20
N ALA A 212 -3.21 -14.10 -3.44
CA ALA A 212 -2.70 -15.34 -4.01
C ALA A 212 -1.52 -15.91 -3.20
N THR A 213 -0.59 -15.06 -2.77
CA THR A 213 0.53 -15.49 -1.92
C THR A 213 0.08 -15.93 -0.52
N ALA A 214 -0.90 -15.26 0.07
CA ALA A 214 -1.45 -15.62 1.37
C ALA A 214 -2.18 -16.98 1.30
N ASN A 215 -2.94 -17.22 0.23
CA ASN A 215 -3.60 -18.51 0.00
C ASN A 215 -2.57 -19.64 -0.19
N ALA A 216 -1.50 -19.40 -0.94
CA ALA A 216 -0.43 -20.39 -1.11
C ALA A 216 0.29 -20.70 0.22
N LEU A 217 0.63 -19.68 1.01
CA LEU A 217 1.23 -19.85 2.34
C LEU A 217 0.28 -20.59 3.29
N THR A 218 -1.03 -20.31 3.23
CA THR A 218 -2.03 -21.00 4.06
C THR A 218 -2.05 -22.49 3.75
N GLN A 219 -2.05 -22.86 2.46
CA GLN A 219 -1.98 -24.26 2.05
C GLN A 219 -0.67 -24.94 2.49
N GLU A 220 0.45 -24.22 2.46
CA GLU A 220 1.74 -24.75 2.92
C GLU A 220 1.74 -24.97 4.45
N VAL A 221 1.18 -24.03 5.21
CA VAL A 221 1.01 -24.17 6.66
C VAL A 221 0.11 -25.36 7.00
N ASP A 222 -1.01 -25.54 6.30
CA ASP A 222 -1.90 -26.68 6.50
C ASP A 222 -1.19 -28.01 6.20
N LYS A 223 -0.37 -28.05 5.14
CA LYS A 223 0.44 -29.22 4.81
C LYS A 223 1.48 -29.52 5.89
N LEU A 224 2.22 -28.51 6.36
CA LEU A 224 3.20 -28.67 7.44
C LEU A 224 2.54 -29.12 8.75
N ASN A 225 1.37 -28.58 9.08
CA ASN A 225 0.60 -29.01 10.25
C ASN A 225 0.21 -30.49 10.14
N ASN A 226 -0.24 -30.95 8.97
CA ASN A 226 -0.54 -32.36 8.75
C ASN A 226 0.71 -33.24 8.87
N GLU A 227 1.87 -32.80 8.35
CA GLU A 227 3.14 -33.53 8.49
C GLU A 227 3.59 -33.61 9.96
N VAL A 228 3.46 -32.52 10.72
CA VAL A 228 3.77 -32.49 12.16
C VAL A 228 2.87 -33.42 12.95
N GLU A 229 1.56 -33.44 12.67
CA GLU A 229 0.63 -34.35 13.33
C GLU A 229 0.91 -35.81 12.97
N GLN A 230 1.28 -36.11 11.72
CA GLN A 230 1.75 -37.45 11.35
C GLN A 230 3.01 -37.86 12.10
N ALA A 231 4.01 -36.96 12.19
CA ALA A 231 5.24 -37.22 12.92
C ALA A 231 5.00 -37.42 14.42
N ARG A 232 4.08 -36.65 15.02
CA ARG A 232 3.65 -36.82 16.41
C ARG A 232 2.98 -38.16 16.64
N ASN A 233 2.06 -38.56 15.76
CA ASN A 233 1.38 -39.85 15.86
C ASN A 233 2.35 -41.03 15.69
N ALA A 234 3.31 -40.92 14.77
CA ALA A 234 4.37 -41.91 14.61
C ALA A 234 5.24 -42.01 15.88
N ALA A 235 5.69 -40.88 16.42
CA ALA A 235 6.48 -40.86 17.65
C ALA A 235 5.71 -41.38 18.87
N ALA A 236 4.40 -41.10 18.96
CA ALA A 236 3.55 -41.64 20.02
C ALA A 236 3.45 -43.17 19.94
N LYS A 237 3.30 -43.70 18.72
CA LYS A 237 3.30 -45.15 18.49
C LYS A 237 4.64 -45.79 18.86
N ASP A 238 5.75 -45.20 18.44
CA ASP A 238 7.09 -45.69 18.77
C ASP A 238 7.32 -45.72 20.30
N LEU A 239 6.82 -44.71 21.02
CA LEU A 239 6.87 -44.67 22.49
C LEU A 239 6.01 -45.76 23.14
N ASP A 240 4.82 -46.03 22.62
CA ASP A 240 3.96 -47.09 23.10
C ASP A 240 4.59 -48.47 22.87
N ASP A 241 5.17 -48.71 21.69
CA ASP A 241 5.90 -49.94 21.35
C ASP A 241 7.12 -50.12 22.28
N LEU A 242 7.87 -49.05 22.56
CA LEU A 242 9.00 -49.08 23.50
C LEU A 242 8.53 -49.41 24.93
N ARG A 243 7.39 -48.86 25.34
CA ARG A 243 6.79 -49.11 26.66
C ARG A 243 6.34 -50.56 26.80
N GLU A 244 5.80 -51.15 25.75
CA GLU A 244 5.45 -52.57 25.72
C GLU A 244 6.69 -53.46 25.82
N GLN A 245 7.76 -53.14 25.07
CA GLN A 245 9.04 -53.84 25.17
C GLN A 245 9.65 -53.77 26.58
N ILE A 246 9.64 -52.59 27.22
CA ILE A 246 10.12 -52.43 28.60
C ILE A 246 9.32 -53.30 29.58
N LYS A 247 7.99 -53.37 29.42
CA LYS A 247 7.14 -54.24 30.25
C LYS A 247 7.51 -55.71 30.04
N ALA A 248 7.68 -56.16 28.80
CA ALA A 248 8.08 -57.54 28.49
C ALA A 248 9.44 -57.89 29.12
N VAL A 249 10.46 -57.05 28.94
CA VAL A 249 11.79 -57.23 29.53
C VAL A 249 11.72 -57.24 31.06
N THR A 250 10.88 -56.39 31.66
CA THR A 250 10.69 -56.36 33.11
C THR A 250 10.07 -57.66 33.61
N GLN A 251 9.08 -58.21 32.90
CA GLN A 251 8.49 -59.51 33.23
C GLN A 251 9.52 -60.64 33.11
N GLU A 252 10.28 -60.71 32.01
CA GLU A 252 11.35 -61.69 31.85
C GLU A 252 12.38 -61.61 32.97
N ARG A 253 12.79 -60.38 33.34
CA ARG A 253 13.70 -60.15 34.47
C ARG A 253 13.12 -60.70 35.78
N THR A 254 11.83 -60.49 36.05
CA THR A 254 11.20 -61.03 37.27
C THR A 254 11.16 -62.56 37.27
N VAL A 255 10.89 -63.18 36.12
CA VAL A 255 10.91 -64.66 36.00
C VAL A 255 12.32 -65.20 36.22
N LEU A 256 13.34 -64.63 35.57
CA LEU A 256 14.73 -65.03 35.76
C LEU A 256 15.20 -64.83 37.20
N PHE A 257 14.76 -63.75 37.86
CA PHE A 257 15.08 -63.49 39.26
C PHE A 257 14.48 -64.57 40.17
N ASN A 258 13.20 -64.94 39.95
CA ASN A 258 12.55 -66.01 40.69
C ASN A 258 13.26 -67.36 40.47
N GLN A 259 13.66 -67.67 39.23
CA GLN A 259 14.43 -68.88 38.92
C GLN A 259 15.79 -68.91 39.64
N LEU A 260 16.51 -67.78 39.70
CA LEU A 260 17.75 -67.68 40.45
C LEU A 260 17.55 -67.84 41.96
N GLU A 261 16.46 -67.31 42.50
CA GLU A 261 16.13 -67.45 43.92
C GLU A 261 15.74 -68.88 44.26
N GLU A 262 14.97 -69.55 43.40
CA GLU A 262 14.68 -70.98 43.51
C GLU A 262 15.96 -71.81 43.46
N LEU A 263 16.84 -71.55 42.49
CA LEU A 263 18.14 -72.23 42.38
C LEU A 263 19.04 -71.98 43.61
N LYS A 264 19.02 -70.75 44.15
CA LYS A 264 19.75 -70.43 45.39
C LYS A 264 19.18 -71.20 46.58
N ASN A 265 17.86 -71.33 46.67
CA ASN A 265 17.20 -72.08 47.74
C ASN A 265 17.48 -73.58 47.62
N THR A 266 17.47 -74.15 46.41
CA THR A 266 17.87 -75.55 46.19
C THR A 266 19.34 -75.76 46.54
N MET A 267 20.25 -74.87 46.12
CA MET A 267 21.67 -74.95 46.52
C MET A 267 21.84 -74.87 48.05
N LYS A 268 21.18 -73.92 48.73
CA LYS A 268 21.23 -73.83 50.20
C LYS A 268 20.74 -75.12 50.86
N ARG A 269 19.65 -75.70 50.34
CA ARG A 269 19.13 -76.98 50.82
C ARG A 269 20.12 -78.10 50.59
N THR A 270 20.71 -78.22 49.39
CA THR A 270 21.75 -79.22 49.11
C THR A 270 22.97 -79.04 50.01
N LEU A 271 23.35 -77.80 50.32
CA LEU A 271 24.48 -77.50 51.20
C LEU A 271 24.16 -77.89 52.65
N LEU A 272 22.95 -77.60 53.15
CA LEU A 272 22.48 -78.08 54.45
C LEU A 272 22.36 -79.61 54.52
N GLU A 273 21.85 -80.25 53.45
CA GLU A 273 21.78 -81.71 53.36
C GLU A 273 23.20 -82.32 53.35
N LYS A 274 24.15 -81.69 52.66
CA LYS A 274 25.56 -82.07 52.69
C LYS A 274 26.15 -81.93 54.10
N ASP A 275 25.99 -80.77 54.73
CA ASP A 275 26.52 -80.51 56.08
C ASP A 275 25.91 -81.50 57.10
N PHE A 276 24.61 -81.79 56.99
CA PHE A 276 23.95 -82.81 57.82
C PHE A 276 24.54 -84.21 57.61
N ILE A 277 24.81 -84.60 56.36
CA ILE A 277 25.44 -85.89 56.04
C ILE A 277 26.87 -85.93 56.59
N GLU A 278 27.63 -84.83 56.48
CA GLU A 278 28.98 -84.71 57.02
C GLU A 278 28.99 -84.82 58.55
N ASP A 279 28.08 -84.13 59.24
CA ASP A 279 27.90 -84.24 60.69
C ASP A 279 27.52 -85.68 61.10
N LYS A 280 26.57 -86.31 60.39
CA LYS A 280 26.18 -87.72 60.62
C LYS A 280 27.34 -88.69 60.41
N LEU A 281 28.21 -88.43 59.44
CA LEU A 281 29.41 -89.23 59.17
C LEU A 281 30.46 -89.04 60.25
N LEU A 282 30.67 -87.81 60.73
CA LEU A 282 31.55 -87.51 61.85
C LEU A 282 31.07 -88.21 63.13
N ASP A 283 29.78 -88.14 63.45
CA ASP A 283 29.18 -88.85 64.58
C ASP A 283 29.37 -90.38 64.46
N LEU A 284 29.24 -90.94 63.25
CA LEU A 284 29.47 -92.36 62.99
C LEU A 284 30.95 -92.75 63.17
N ASP A 285 31.88 -91.90 62.75
CA ASP A 285 33.32 -92.12 62.90
C ASP A 285 33.75 -91.99 64.38
N GLU A 286 33.17 -91.03 65.11
CA GLU A 286 33.38 -90.85 66.54
C GLU A 286 32.78 -92.00 67.38
N ALA A 287 31.61 -92.50 66.98
CA ALA A 287 31.03 -93.72 67.56
C ALA A 287 31.92 -94.95 67.31
N HIS A 288 32.50 -95.09 66.10
CA HIS A 288 33.45 -96.17 65.80
C HIS A 288 34.75 -96.06 66.63
N ARG A 289 35.26 -94.86 66.86
CA ARG A 289 36.40 -94.61 67.76
C ARG A 289 36.09 -94.94 69.22
N SER A 290 34.88 -94.64 69.67
CA SER A 290 34.42 -94.91 71.03
C SER A 290 34.23 -96.40 71.30
N THR A 291 33.83 -97.18 70.30
CA THR A 291 33.75 -98.65 70.38
C THR A 291 35.10 -99.37 70.29
N ALA A 292 36.13 -98.74 69.73
CA ALA A 292 37.49 -99.31 69.66
C ALA A 292 38.30 -99.16 70.97
N GLY A 293 37.80 -98.39 71.95
CA GLY A 293 38.48 -98.12 73.23
C GLY A 293 38.12 -99.01 74.41
N ILE A 294 37.11 -99.90 74.29
CA ILE A 294 36.57 -100.69 75.41
C ILE A 294 36.41 -102.16 74.97
N SER A 295 37.51 -102.91 74.89
CA SER A 295 37.50 -104.39 74.90
C SER A 295 38.93 -104.94 74.97
N SER A 296 39.58 -104.76 76.13
CA SER A 296 40.70 -105.63 76.54
C SER A 296 40.14 -106.92 77.16
N ALA A 297 40.73 -108.04 76.71
CA ALA A 297 40.34 -109.44 76.90
C ALA A 297 40.19 -109.93 78.36
N PRO A 298 39.63 -111.14 78.52
CA PRO A 298 40.38 -112.16 79.27
C PRO A 298 40.55 -113.47 78.48
N ALA A 299 41.72 -114.07 78.66
CA ALA A 299 42.14 -115.34 78.11
C ALA A 299 41.64 -116.52 78.96
N VAL A 300 41.34 -117.65 78.31
CA VAL A 300 41.34 -118.99 78.93
C VAL A 300 41.94 -119.99 77.95
N SER A 301 43.00 -120.64 78.41
CA SER A 301 43.72 -121.79 77.86
C SER A 301 43.06 -123.12 78.26
N GLU A 302 43.23 -124.17 77.45
CA GLU A 302 43.37 -125.62 77.76
C GLU A 302 42.67 -126.53 76.72
N PRO A 303 42.99 -127.84 76.60
CA PRO A 303 44.32 -128.43 76.41
C PRO A 303 44.33 -129.57 75.34
N ALA A 304 45.55 -130.01 75.02
CA ALA A 304 46.02 -131.34 74.61
C ALA A 304 45.26 -132.19 73.56
N GLY A 305 45.93 -132.33 72.41
CA GLY A 305 45.97 -133.50 71.52
C GLY A 305 47.29 -133.46 70.77
#